data_AF-A0A8N1S528-F1
#
_entry.id   AF-A0A8N1S528-F1
#
_cell.length_a   1.000
_cell.length_b   1.000
_cell.length_c   1.000
_cell.angle_alpha   90.00
_cell.angle_beta   90.00
_cell.angle_gamma   90.00
#
_symmetry.space_group_name_H-M   'P 1'
#
loop_
_entity.id
_entity.type
_entity.pdbx_description
1 polymer ?
#
loop_
_entity_poly.entity_id
_entity_poly.type
_entity_poly.pdbx_seq_one_letter_code
_entity_poly.pdbx_strand_id
1 'polypeptide(L)'
;MVRTSTIGILSGIILFFSSVLIIISKYLSKTVKIAKVSERQWTTKNVSKNVKACKITFSKEVVNDLKNRLKNSRECRYSYCINNIMREFLDYWANNYNFQKRELYINKYPHFITNIQGLNVHFVHVKPSCPGNKQILPLLILHGWPSSVVEFYKIIPLLTTPRSEYDFVFEIVAPSLPGFGFSSVPTKPGFSCVHMSTILKNLMLRLGHDKFYVQGNDWGIFINNIMSAVFPEHVLGIHSSACVLTDKAENYFFFFVFGGN
;
A
#
# COMPACT_ATOMS: atom_id res chain seq x y z
N MET A 1 64.55 27.26 -3.15
CA MET A 1 63.40 28.17 -3.34
C MET A 1 62.25 27.47 -4.09
N VAL A 2 61.83 26.26 -3.71
CA VAL A 2 60.85 25.44 -4.49
C VAL A 2 59.72 24.83 -3.63
N ARG A 3 59.69 25.07 -2.31
CA ARG A 3 58.74 24.38 -1.41
C ARG A 3 57.35 25.04 -1.30
N THR A 4 57.18 26.24 -1.85
CA THR A 4 55.94 27.03 -1.71
C THR A 4 54.92 26.77 -2.82
N SER A 5 55.34 26.31 -4.01
CA SER A 5 54.43 26.12 -5.16
C SER A 5 53.56 24.87 -5.02
N THR A 6 54.10 23.75 -4.52
CA THR A 6 53.37 22.49 -4.37
C THR A 6 52.27 22.57 -3.32
N ILE A 7 52.51 23.32 -2.24
CA ILE A 7 51.52 23.56 -1.15
C ILE A 7 50.34 24.39 -1.67
N GLY A 8 50.61 25.40 -2.51
CA GLY A 8 49.58 26.23 -3.15
C GLY A 8 48.72 25.47 -4.17
N ILE A 9 49.32 24.54 -4.92
CA ILE A 9 48.59 23.68 -5.86
C ILE A 9 47.70 22.69 -5.10
N LEU A 10 48.23 22.08 -4.03
CA LEU A 10 47.48 21.13 -3.22
C LEU A 10 46.31 21.80 -2.49
N SER A 11 46.50 23.02 -1.96
CA SER A 11 45.43 23.78 -1.31
C SER A 11 44.36 24.23 -2.31
N GLY A 12 44.74 24.63 -3.53
CA GLY A 12 43.82 24.95 -4.61
C GLY A 12 42.95 23.76 -5.03
N ILE A 13 43.54 22.56 -5.13
CA ILE A 13 42.81 21.32 -5.42
C ILE A 13 41.82 20.99 -4.30
N ILE A 14 42.24 21.07 -3.03
CA ILE A 14 41.36 20.81 -1.89
C ILE A 14 40.17 21.78 -1.84
N LEU A 15 40.40 23.08 -2.10
CA LEU A 15 39.34 24.09 -2.14
C LEU A 15 38.39 23.88 -3.33
N PHE A 16 38.90 23.42 -4.47
CA PHE A 16 38.07 23.06 -5.62
C PHE A 16 37.17 21.85 -5.31
N PHE A 17 37.72 20.76 -4.77
CA PHE A 17 36.90 19.60 -4.42
C PHE A 17 35.91 19.88 -3.29
N SER A 18 36.28 20.69 -2.29
CA SER A 18 35.36 21.07 -1.21
C SER A 18 34.22 21.95 -1.71
N SER A 19 34.50 22.92 -2.60
CA SER A 19 33.45 23.75 -3.20
C SER A 19 32.53 22.95 -4.12
N VAL A 20 33.05 22.02 -4.91
CA VAL A 20 32.25 21.07 -5.72
C VAL A 20 31.37 20.20 -4.82
N LEU A 21 31.92 19.64 -3.72
CA LEU A 21 31.15 18.88 -2.73
C LEU A 21 30.04 19.70 -2.07
N ILE A 22 30.30 20.97 -1.75
CA ILE A 22 29.29 21.88 -1.19
C ILE A 22 28.20 22.20 -2.22
N ILE A 23 28.55 22.40 -3.49
CA ILE A 23 27.59 22.66 -4.56
C ILE A 23 26.72 21.43 -4.82
N ILE A 24 27.35 20.25 -4.94
CA ILE A 24 26.64 18.96 -5.08
C ILE A 24 25.74 18.74 -3.86
N SER A 25 26.26 18.93 -2.65
CA SER A 25 25.49 18.83 -1.42
C SER A 25 24.30 19.78 -1.43
N LYS A 26 24.47 21.07 -1.76
CA LYS A 26 23.36 22.04 -1.88
C LYS A 26 22.37 21.70 -2.99
N TYR A 27 22.83 21.13 -4.09
CA TYR A 27 21.99 20.71 -5.19
C TYR A 27 21.15 19.48 -4.82
N LEU A 28 21.77 18.49 -4.16
CA LEU A 28 21.12 17.27 -3.65
C LEU A 28 20.24 17.54 -2.42
N SER A 29 20.57 18.55 -1.61
CA SER A 29 19.81 18.97 -0.42
C SER A 29 18.78 20.07 -0.72
N LYS A 30 18.59 20.46 -1.99
CA LYS A 30 17.40 21.24 -2.37
C LYS A 30 16.18 20.42 -2.02
N THR A 31 15.52 20.81 -0.93
CA THR A 31 14.23 20.28 -0.56
C THR A 31 13.24 20.65 -1.67
N VAL A 32 12.84 19.64 -2.44
CA VAL A 32 11.75 19.81 -3.40
C VAL A 32 10.52 20.22 -2.59
N LYS A 33 9.91 21.35 -2.93
CA LYS A 33 8.65 21.75 -2.29
C LYS A 33 7.63 20.64 -2.56
N ILE A 34 7.24 19.94 -1.51
CA ILE A 34 6.21 18.90 -1.57
C ILE A 34 4.90 19.59 -1.95
N ALA A 35 4.28 19.15 -3.05
CA ALA A 35 3.00 19.68 -3.49
C ALA A 35 1.92 19.35 -2.47
N LYS A 36 1.18 20.35 -2.00
CA LYS A 36 0.02 20.12 -1.12
C LYS A 36 -1.10 19.47 -1.94
N VAL A 37 -1.54 18.29 -1.49
CA VAL A 37 -2.67 17.58 -2.12
C VAL A 37 -3.98 18.11 -1.56
N SER A 38 -4.96 18.38 -2.44
CA SER A 38 -6.26 18.90 -2.01
C SER A 38 -7.08 17.86 -1.26
N GLU A 39 -7.63 18.21 -0.10
CA GLU A 39 -8.55 17.36 0.67
C GLU A 39 -10.00 17.47 0.16
N ARG A 40 -10.23 17.12 -1.11
CA ARG A 40 -11.56 17.20 -1.73
C ARG A 40 -12.46 16.02 -1.33
N GLN A 41 -13.78 16.24 -1.40
CA GLN A 41 -14.80 15.20 -1.25
C GLN A 41 -14.98 14.40 -2.54
N TRP A 42 -15.00 13.07 -2.44
CA TRP A 42 -15.06 12.13 -3.57
C TRP A 42 -16.45 11.56 -3.86
N THR A 43 -17.41 11.89 -3.01
CA THR A 43 -18.83 11.62 -3.19
C THR A 43 -19.65 12.82 -2.74
N THR A 44 -20.95 12.79 -3.01
CA THR A 44 -21.92 13.79 -2.56
C THR A 44 -22.56 13.45 -1.22
N LYS A 45 -22.25 12.27 -0.64
CA LYS A 45 -22.90 11.78 0.58
C LYS A 45 -22.20 12.35 1.82
N ASN A 46 -22.96 13.05 2.65
CA ASN A 46 -22.48 13.46 3.97
C ASN A 46 -22.76 12.33 4.97
N VAL A 47 -21.73 11.58 5.34
CA VAL A 47 -21.85 10.37 6.17
C VAL A 47 -21.13 10.61 7.49
N SER A 48 -21.65 10.00 8.57
CA SER A 48 -21.03 9.98 9.88
C SER A 48 -19.55 9.54 9.80
N LYS A 49 -18.70 10.23 10.56
CA LYS A 49 -17.26 9.94 10.70
C LYS A 49 -16.96 8.81 11.69
N ASN A 50 -17.98 8.22 12.32
CA ASN A 50 -17.79 7.16 13.31
C ASN A 50 -17.17 5.92 12.66
N VAL A 51 -16.30 5.25 13.42
CA VAL A 51 -15.78 3.93 13.04
C VAL A 51 -16.83 2.90 13.45
N LYS A 52 -17.33 2.13 12.49
CA LYS A 52 -18.38 1.13 12.71
C LYS A 52 -17.82 -0.26 12.45
N ALA A 53 -18.15 -1.22 13.33
CA ALA A 53 -17.88 -2.61 13.06
C ALA A 53 -18.60 -3.07 11.78
N CYS A 54 -17.93 -3.91 11.00
CA CYS A 54 -18.44 -4.49 9.77
C CYS A 54 -18.36 -6.03 9.89
N LYS A 55 -19.36 -6.72 9.35
CA LYS A 55 -19.34 -8.18 9.23
C LYS A 55 -19.57 -8.52 7.77
N ILE A 56 -18.66 -9.31 7.20
CA ILE A 56 -18.77 -9.77 5.82
C ILE A 56 -19.76 -10.92 5.76
N THR A 57 -20.70 -10.88 4.81
CA THR A 57 -21.69 -11.94 4.63
C THR A 57 -21.84 -12.28 3.15
N PHE A 58 -22.08 -13.56 2.87
CA PHE A 58 -22.43 -14.10 1.57
C PHE A 58 -23.88 -14.55 1.62
N SER A 59 -24.79 -13.68 1.18
CA SER A 59 -26.21 -14.00 1.19
C SER A 59 -26.50 -15.21 0.29
N LYS A 60 -27.49 -16.02 0.69
CA LYS A 60 -27.91 -17.19 -0.10
C LYS A 60 -28.32 -16.79 -1.53
N GLU A 61 -28.93 -15.62 -1.68
CA GLU A 61 -29.31 -15.05 -2.96
C GLU A 61 -28.09 -14.84 -3.88
N VAL A 62 -27.07 -14.14 -3.40
CA VAL A 62 -25.83 -13.87 -4.18
C VAL A 62 -25.10 -15.17 -4.50
N VAL A 63 -25.01 -16.10 -3.54
CA VAL A 63 -24.36 -17.40 -3.76
C VAL A 63 -25.11 -18.23 -4.80
N ASN A 64 -26.45 -18.25 -4.76
CA ASN A 64 -27.26 -18.98 -5.72
C ASN A 64 -27.19 -18.35 -7.13
N ASP A 65 -27.24 -17.02 -7.24
CA ASP A 65 -27.04 -16.32 -8.52
C ASP A 65 -25.65 -16.64 -9.11
N LEU A 66 -24.59 -16.58 -8.30
CA LEU A 66 -23.24 -16.95 -8.72
C LEU A 66 -23.19 -18.40 -9.23
N LYS A 67 -23.71 -19.36 -8.48
CA LYS A 67 -23.73 -20.78 -8.88
C LYS A 67 -24.47 -20.99 -10.20
N ASN A 68 -25.58 -20.29 -10.41
CA ASN A 68 -26.32 -20.34 -11.66
C ASN A 68 -25.49 -19.79 -12.82
N ARG A 69 -24.77 -18.67 -12.65
CA ARG A 69 -23.90 -18.11 -13.69
C ARG A 69 -22.71 -19.01 -14.02
N LEU A 70 -22.10 -19.64 -13.02
CA LEU A 70 -20.98 -20.57 -13.22
C LEU A 70 -21.42 -21.79 -14.05
N LYS A 71 -22.58 -22.38 -13.72
CA LYS A 71 -23.14 -23.54 -14.44
C LYS A 71 -23.55 -23.24 -15.88
N ASN A 72 -23.98 -22.01 -16.14
CA ASN A 72 -24.41 -21.56 -17.47
C ASN A 72 -23.30 -20.80 -18.24
N SER A 73 -22.07 -20.87 -17.75
CA SER A 73 -20.93 -20.23 -18.42
C SER A 73 -20.63 -20.93 -19.74
N ARG A 74 -20.24 -20.15 -20.76
CA ARG A 74 -19.84 -20.70 -22.06
C ARG A 74 -18.37 -21.09 -22.00
N GLU A 75 -18.04 -22.20 -22.64
CA GLU A 75 -16.65 -22.63 -22.75
C GLU A 75 -15.81 -21.64 -23.56
N CYS A 76 -14.60 -21.36 -23.06
CA CYS A 76 -13.65 -20.52 -23.77
C CYS A 76 -13.16 -21.25 -25.03
N ARG A 77 -13.37 -20.67 -26.20
CA ARG A 77 -12.98 -21.27 -27.49
C ARG A 77 -11.53 -20.99 -27.90
N TYR A 78 -10.80 -20.18 -27.13
CA TYR A 78 -9.42 -19.78 -27.45
C TYR A 78 -8.42 -20.63 -26.68
N SER A 79 -7.47 -21.25 -27.39
CA SER A 79 -6.50 -22.23 -26.88
C SER A 79 -5.19 -21.63 -26.36
N TYR A 80 -4.99 -20.32 -26.45
CA TYR A 80 -3.71 -19.66 -26.17
C TYR A 80 -3.47 -19.29 -24.70
N CYS A 81 -4.46 -19.48 -23.83
CA CYS A 81 -4.38 -19.18 -22.40
C CYS A 81 -5.06 -20.29 -21.56
N ILE A 82 -5.71 -19.94 -20.45
CA ILE A 82 -6.29 -20.82 -19.41
C ILE A 82 -7.51 -21.62 -19.93
N ASN A 83 -7.37 -22.48 -20.94
CA ASN A 83 -8.50 -23.23 -21.49
C ASN A 83 -8.66 -24.61 -20.82
N ASN A 84 -7.56 -25.35 -20.66
CA ASN A 84 -7.59 -26.73 -20.17
C ASN A 84 -8.03 -26.88 -18.70
N ILE A 85 -7.83 -25.87 -17.86
CA ILE A 85 -8.19 -25.93 -16.43
C ILE A 85 -9.50 -25.21 -16.09
N MET A 86 -10.04 -24.36 -16.98
CA MET A 86 -11.15 -23.47 -16.63
C MET A 86 -12.40 -24.23 -16.18
N ARG A 87 -12.72 -25.37 -16.82
CA ARG A 87 -13.88 -26.19 -16.44
C ARG A 87 -13.75 -26.70 -15.01
N GLU A 88 -12.58 -27.19 -14.63
CA GLU A 88 -12.32 -27.70 -13.27
C GLU A 88 -12.43 -26.59 -12.22
N PHE A 89 -11.92 -25.39 -12.51
CA PHE A 89 -12.05 -24.23 -11.62
C PHE A 89 -13.52 -23.82 -11.42
N LEU A 90 -14.28 -23.73 -12.51
CA LEU A 90 -15.70 -23.35 -12.45
C LEU A 90 -16.53 -24.42 -11.73
N ASP A 91 -16.27 -25.69 -11.99
CA ASP A 91 -16.93 -26.81 -11.33
C ASP A 91 -16.65 -26.81 -9.81
N TYR A 92 -15.38 -26.71 -9.43
CA TYR A 92 -15.00 -26.61 -8.02
C TYR A 92 -15.67 -25.40 -7.35
N TRP A 93 -15.72 -24.25 -8.01
CA TRP A 93 -16.34 -23.05 -7.44
C TRP A 93 -17.86 -23.20 -7.28
N ALA A 94 -18.54 -23.82 -8.23
CA ALA A 94 -19.99 -24.02 -8.17
C ALA A 94 -20.39 -25.08 -7.12
N ASN A 95 -19.61 -26.16 -7.03
CA ASN A 95 -20.03 -27.39 -6.34
C ASN A 95 -19.27 -27.66 -5.04
N ASN A 96 -17.98 -27.33 -4.96
CA ASN A 96 -17.11 -27.74 -3.84
C ASN A 96 -16.64 -26.56 -2.97
N TYR A 97 -16.66 -25.33 -3.47
CA TYR A 97 -16.25 -24.16 -2.71
C TYR A 97 -17.22 -23.86 -1.57
N ASN A 98 -16.75 -24.03 -0.33
CA ASN A 98 -17.55 -23.82 0.87
C ASN A 98 -17.57 -22.33 1.27
N PHE A 99 -18.61 -21.62 0.84
CA PHE A 99 -18.81 -20.19 1.15
C PHE A 99 -18.94 -19.91 2.65
N GLN A 100 -19.60 -20.77 3.42
CA GLN A 100 -19.75 -20.58 4.87
C GLN A 100 -18.39 -20.64 5.58
N LYS A 101 -17.56 -21.63 5.23
CA LYS A 101 -16.19 -21.75 5.76
C LYS A 101 -15.35 -20.52 5.42
N ARG A 102 -15.56 -19.93 4.25
CA ARG A 102 -14.81 -18.77 3.77
C ARG A 102 -15.28 -17.47 4.40
N GLU A 103 -16.59 -17.32 4.62
CA GLU A 103 -17.16 -16.23 5.40
C GLU A 103 -16.62 -16.23 6.84
N LEU A 104 -16.59 -17.40 7.50
CA LEU A 104 -15.98 -17.55 8.83
C LEU A 104 -14.49 -17.21 8.82
N TYR A 105 -13.77 -17.68 7.79
CA TYR A 105 -12.34 -17.38 7.65
C TYR A 105 -12.08 -15.88 7.47
N ILE A 106 -12.87 -15.18 6.65
CA ILE A 106 -12.72 -13.74 6.43
C ILE A 106 -13.03 -12.98 7.73
N ASN A 107 -14.12 -13.31 8.41
CA ASN A 107 -14.50 -12.65 9.66
C ASN A 107 -13.68 -13.07 10.90
N LYS A 108 -12.60 -13.85 10.74
CA LYS A 108 -11.74 -14.23 11.86
C LYS A 108 -11.01 -13.02 12.48
N TYR A 109 -10.87 -11.93 11.72
CA TYR A 109 -10.31 -10.67 12.19
C TYR A 109 -11.38 -9.59 12.26
N PRO A 110 -11.23 -8.58 13.14
CA PRO A 110 -12.15 -7.45 13.22
C PRO A 110 -12.13 -6.60 11.95
N HIS A 111 -13.30 -6.40 11.35
CA HIS A 111 -13.51 -5.51 10.21
C HIS A 111 -14.24 -4.25 10.65
N PHE A 112 -13.88 -3.13 10.03
CA PHE A 112 -14.47 -1.84 10.29
C PHE A 112 -14.70 -1.06 9.01
N ILE A 113 -15.63 -0.12 9.07
CA ILE A 113 -15.88 0.86 8.03
C ILE A 113 -15.98 2.24 8.66
N THR A 114 -15.36 3.23 8.05
CA THR A 114 -15.53 4.64 8.41
C THR A 114 -15.55 5.54 7.18
N ASN A 115 -16.18 6.70 7.27
CA ASN A 115 -16.19 7.67 6.18
C ASN A 115 -14.95 8.57 6.20
N ILE A 116 -14.22 8.59 5.09
CA ILE A 116 -13.09 9.49 4.82
C ILE A 116 -13.37 10.22 3.50
N GLN A 117 -13.51 11.54 3.56
CA GLN A 117 -13.73 12.40 2.38
C GLN A 117 -14.85 11.89 1.44
N GLY A 118 -15.95 11.39 2.04
CA GLY A 118 -17.13 10.91 1.31
C GLY A 118 -17.07 9.44 0.93
N LEU A 119 -15.94 8.75 1.12
CA LEU A 119 -15.79 7.32 0.84
C LEU A 119 -15.94 6.52 2.12
N ASN A 120 -16.79 5.50 2.11
CA ASN A 120 -16.76 4.49 3.16
C ASN A 120 -15.55 3.59 2.89
N VAL A 121 -14.54 3.71 3.75
CA VAL A 121 -13.30 2.94 3.67
C VAL A 121 -13.42 1.75 4.61
N HIS A 122 -13.37 0.56 4.04
CA HIS A 122 -13.30 -0.69 4.78
C HIS A 122 -11.85 -1.00 5.16
N PHE A 123 -11.64 -1.53 6.36
CA PHE A 123 -10.33 -1.99 6.82
C PHE A 123 -10.46 -3.11 7.85
N VAL A 124 -9.46 -4.00 7.84
CA VAL A 124 -9.20 -4.95 8.93
C VAL A 124 -8.28 -4.26 9.93
N HIS A 125 -8.59 -4.35 11.22
CA HIS A 125 -7.80 -3.73 12.28
C HIS A 125 -7.51 -4.73 13.38
N VAL A 126 -6.24 -5.10 13.53
CA VAL A 126 -5.80 -6.10 14.50
C VAL A 126 -4.77 -5.49 15.42
N LYS A 127 -5.15 -5.36 16.70
CA LYS A 127 -4.25 -4.94 17.77
C LYS A 127 -3.51 -6.17 18.31
N PRO A 128 -2.26 -6.00 18.78
CA PRO A 128 -1.52 -7.11 19.37
C PRO A 128 -2.17 -7.58 20.67
N SER A 129 -2.23 -8.90 20.86
CA SER A 129 -2.71 -9.50 22.10
C SER A 129 -1.59 -9.48 23.14
N CYS A 130 -1.86 -8.94 24.33
CA CYS A 130 -0.94 -8.94 25.48
C CYS A 130 0.47 -8.40 25.15
N PRO A 131 0.61 -7.12 24.77
CA PRO A 131 1.89 -6.55 24.38
C PRO A 131 2.95 -6.53 25.49
N GLY A 132 2.54 -6.67 26.76
CA GLY A 132 3.44 -6.56 27.91
C GLY A 132 4.11 -5.18 27.92
N ASN A 133 5.44 -5.16 28.01
CA ASN A 133 6.24 -3.94 27.98
C ASN A 133 6.71 -3.54 26.57
N LYS A 134 6.24 -4.22 25.52
CA LYS A 134 6.69 -3.95 24.15
C LYS A 134 6.03 -2.71 23.57
N GLN A 135 6.78 -1.95 22.77
CA GLN A 135 6.25 -0.81 22.03
C GLN A 135 5.27 -1.29 20.95
N ILE A 136 4.10 -0.67 20.85
CA ILE A 136 3.14 -0.94 19.78
C ILE A 136 3.46 -0.02 18.60
N LEU A 137 3.74 -0.61 17.44
CA LEU A 137 4.02 0.12 16.20
C LEU A 137 2.83 0.01 15.24
N PRO A 138 2.16 1.12 14.89
CA PRO A 138 1.10 1.10 13.89
C PRO A 138 1.68 0.84 12.49
N LEU A 139 1.16 -0.18 11.82
CA LEU A 139 1.57 -0.57 10.47
C LEU A 139 0.35 -0.59 9.54
N LEU A 140 0.36 0.32 8.56
CA LEU A 140 -0.58 0.35 7.45
C LEU A 140 -0.09 -0.61 6.36
N ILE A 141 -0.89 -1.62 6.01
CA ILE A 141 -0.51 -2.64 5.03
C ILE A 141 -1.40 -2.60 3.78
N LEU A 142 -0.79 -2.40 2.60
CA LEU A 142 -1.49 -2.04 1.36
C LEU A 142 -1.35 -3.14 0.30
N HIS A 143 -2.50 -3.70 -0.09
CA HIS A 143 -2.59 -4.68 -1.18
C HIS A 143 -2.56 -3.99 -2.55
N GLY A 144 -2.55 -4.77 -3.62
CA GLY A 144 -2.80 -4.27 -4.98
C GLY A 144 -3.85 -5.07 -5.75
N TRP A 145 -3.67 -5.19 -7.06
CA TRP A 145 -4.57 -5.86 -8.00
C TRP A 145 -3.85 -7.06 -8.63
N PRO A 146 -4.52 -8.21 -8.81
CA PRO A 146 -5.94 -8.52 -8.55
C PRO A 146 -6.21 -8.99 -7.10
N SER A 147 -5.49 -8.46 -6.12
CA SER A 147 -5.55 -8.90 -4.71
C SER A 147 -6.57 -8.14 -3.85
N SER A 148 -6.59 -8.43 -2.55
CA SER A 148 -7.40 -7.79 -1.52
C SER A 148 -6.76 -7.93 -0.14
N VAL A 149 -7.41 -7.39 0.90
CA VAL A 149 -6.97 -7.52 2.31
C VAL A 149 -6.75 -8.96 2.78
N VAL A 150 -7.38 -9.94 2.11
CA VAL A 150 -7.26 -11.37 2.45
C VAL A 150 -5.83 -11.89 2.23
N GLU A 151 -5.03 -11.22 1.39
CA GLU A 151 -3.60 -11.50 1.17
C GLU A 151 -2.82 -11.57 2.50
N PHE A 152 -3.17 -10.70 3.46
CA PHE A 152 -2.40 -10.53 4.68
C PHE A 152 -2.81 -11.50 5.80
N TYR A 153 -3.84 -12.32 5.61
CA TYR A 153 -4.46 -13.11 6.69
C TYR A 153 -3.54 -14.16 7.32
N LYS A 154 -2.47 -14.55 6.63
CA LYS A 154 -1.46 -15.48 7.15
C LYS A 154 -0.33 -14.76 7.90
N ILE A 155 -0.04 -13.50 7.56
CA ILE A 155 1.05 -12.74 8.17
C ILE A 155 0.61 -11.89 9.35
N ILE A 156 -0.66 -11.50 9.43
CA ILE A 156 -1.22 -10.77 10.60
C ILE A 156 -0.77 -11.39 11.94
N PRO A 157 -0.98 -12.70 12.22
CA PRO A 157 -0.60 -13.24 13.52
C PRO A 157 0.92 -13.27 13.72
N LEU A 158 1.70 -13.34 12.65
CA LEU A 158 3.17 -13.28 12.73
C LEU A 158 3.65 -11.89 13.15
N LEU A 159 2.91 -10.83 12.79
CA LEU A 159 3.26 -9.44 13.06
C LEU A 159 2.65 -8.90 14.37
N THR A 160 1.47 -9.40 14.75
CA THR A 160 0.73 -8.95 15.94
C THR A 160 1.00 -9.79 17.19
N THR A 161 1.80 -10.86 17.08
CA THR A 161 2.19 -11.68 18.24
C THR A 161 3.54 -11.21 18.78
N PRO A 162 3.64 -10.80 20.05
CA PRO A 162 4.90 -10.46 20.70
C PRO A 162 5.94 -11.58 20.58
N ARG A 163 7.18 -11.24 20.25
CA ARG A 163 8.31 -12.18 20.21
C ARG A 163 9.44 -11.70 21.11
N SER A 164 10.18 -12.62 21.72
CA SER A 164 11.26 -12.31 22.68
C SER A 164 12.36 -11.44 22.08
N GLU A 165 12.64 -11.59 20.78
CA GLU A 165 13.78 -10.97 20.11
C GLU A 165 13.57 -9.49 19.76
N TYR A 166 12.32 -9.03 19.78
CA TYR A 166 11.96 -7.65 19.43
C TYR A 166 11.39 -6.92 20.65
N ASP A 167 11.78 -5.66 20.85
CA ASP A 167 11.22 -4.77 21.87
C ASP A 167 9.88 -4.13 21.44
N PHE A 168 9.42 -4.44 20.22
CA PHE A 168 8.16 -3.95 19.67
C PHE A 168 7.24 -5.08 19.18
N VAL A 169 6.00 -4.72 18.89
CA VAL A 169 5.00 -5.55 18.21
C VAL A 169 4.12 -4.66 17.33
N PHE A 170 3.64 -5.18 16.20
CA PHE A 170 2.82 -4.37 15.30
C PHE A 170 1.33 -4.38 15.68
N GLU A 171 0.70 -3.23 15.48
CA GLU A 171 -0.74 -3.09 15.30
C GLU A 171 -1.02 -2.93 13.80
N ILE A 172 -1.88 -3.77 13.24
CA ILE A 172 -2.09 -3.85 11.79
C ILE A 172 -3.39 -3.15 11.40
N VAL A 173 -3.29 -2.25 10.43
CA VAL A 173 -4.43 -1.67 9.70
C VAL A 173 -4.30 -2.07 8.22
N ALA A 174 -5.21 -2.91 7.74
CA ALA A 174 -5.23 -3.40 6.36
C ALA A 174 -6.51 -2.91 5.65
N PRO A 175 -6.48 -1.75 4.98
CA PRO A 175 -7.63 -1.23 4.26
C PRO A 175 -7.88 -1.99 2.96
N SER A 176 -9.16 -2.13 2.59
CA SER A 176 -9.49 -2.28 1.18
C SER A 176 -9.25 -0.94 0.51
N LEU A 177 -8.43 -0.90 -0.53
CA LEU A 177 -8.18 0.33 -1.28
C LEU A 177 -9.52 0.92 -1.79
N PRO A 178 -9.68 2.26 -1.85
CA PRO A 178 -10.85 2.88 -2.49
C PRO A 178 -11.16 2.29 -3.87
N GLY A 179 -12.38 1.80 -4.06
CA GLY A 179 -12.81 1.06 -5.26
C GLY A 179 -12.53 -0.46 -5.24
N PHE A 180 -11.93 -0.99 -4.18
CA PHE A 180 -11.65 -2.41 -4.00
C PHE A 180 -12.45 -2.99 -2.84
N GLY A 181 -12.75 -4.30 -2.92
CA GLY A 181 -13.38 -5.05 -1.83
C GLY A 181 -14.66 -4.38 -1.31
N PHE A 182 -14.66 -4.04 -0.03
CA PHE A 182 -15.82 -3.42 0.64
C PHE A 182 -15.70 -1.89 0.78
N SER A 183 -14.69 -1.27 0.16
CA SER A 183 -14.54 0.19 0.11
C SER A 183 -15.32 0.80 -1.04
N SER A 184 -15.85 2.00 -0.82
CA SER A 184 -16.61 2.74 -1.85
C SER A 184 -15.77 3.08 -3.07
N VAL A 185 -16.40 3.07 -4.23
CA VAL A 185 -15.83 3.57 -5.49
C VAL A 185 -15.92 5.11 -5.52
N PRO A 186 -14.84 5.83 -5.84
CA PRO A 186 -14.90 7.27 -6.08
C PRO A 186 -15.85 7.63 -7.23
N THR A 187 -16.69 8.66 -7.05
CA THR A 187 -17.71 9.05 -8.05
C THR A 187 -17.30 10.23 -8.93
N LYS A 188 -16.14 10.84 -8.66
CA LYS A 188 -15.60 11.98 -9.41
C LYS A 188 -14.32 11.58 -10.15
N PRO A 189 -14.11 12.05 -11.38
CA PRO A 189 -12.92 11.74 -12.17
C PRO A 189 -11.63 12.32 -11.54
N GLY A 190 -10.49 11.74 -11.90
CA GLY A 190 -9.17 12.15 -11.43
C GLY A 190 -8.76 11.56 -10.08
N PHE A 191 -9.37 10.46 -9.64
CA PHE A 191 -8.90 9.70 -8.47
C PHE A 191 -7.65 8.91 -8.84
N SER A 192 -6.54 9.12 -8.12
CA SER A 192 -5.22 8.53 -8.39
C SER A 192 -4.55 8.09 -7.09
N CYS A 193 -3.38 7.45 -7.17
CA CYS A 193 -2.63 7.02 -5.99
C CYS A 193 -2.29 8.15 -5.02
N VAL A 194 -2.12 9.39 -5.51
CA VAL A 194 -1.94 10.60 -4.68
C VAL A 194 -3.15 10.91 -3.82
N HIS A 195 -4.34 10.75 -4.39
CA HIS A 195 -5.58 10.96 -3.66
C HIS A 195 -5.85 9.79 -2.72
N MET A 196 -5.52 8.57 -3.15
CA MET A 196 -5.64 7.37 -2.34
C MET A 196 -4.73 7.43 -1.10
N SER A 197 -3.49 7.89 -1.24
CA SER A 197 -2.58 8.08 -0.09
C SER A 197 -3.14 9.10 0.91
N THR A 198 -3.78 10.18 0.43
CA THR A 198 -4.44 11.17 1.30
C THR A 198 -5.59 10.54 2.11
N ILE A 199 -6.44 9.73 1.46
CA ILE A 199 -7.53 9.01 2.11
C ILE A 199 -6.99 8.07 3.20
N LEU A 200 -5.94 7.32 2.88
CA LEU A 200 -5.37 6.32 3.79
C LEU A 200 -4.58 6.96 4.95
N LYS A 201 -3.89 8.08 4.70
CA LYS A 201 -3.32 8.92 5.77
C LYS A 201 -4.41 9.41 6.71
N ASN A 202 -5.51 9.95 6.16
CA ASN A 202 -6.63 10.43 6.95
C ASN A 202 -7.37 9.30 7.69
N LEU A 203 -7.34 8.06 7.18
CA LEU A 203 -7.78 6.89 7.91
C LEU A 203 -6.89 6.64 9.13
N MET A 204 -5.56 6.62 8.98
CA MET A 204 -4.64 6.42 10.11
C MET A 204 -4.81 7.50 11.19
N LEU A 205 -4.92 8.77 10.79
CA LEU A 205 -5.20 9.88 11.71
C LEU A 205 -6.55 9.71 12.42
N ARG A 206 -7.59 9.25 11.72
CA ARG A 206 -8.91 8.95 12.33
C ARG A 206 -8.81 7.88 13.41
N LEU A 207 -7.90 6.92 13.25
CA LEU A 207 -7.65 5.84 14.21
C LEU A 207 -6.72 6.27 15.36
N GLY A 208 -6.25 7.51 15.38
CA GLY A 208 -5.38 8.06 16.42
C GLY A 208 -3.89 7.86 16.17
N HIS A 209 -3.51 7.38 14.98
CA HIS A 209 -2.11 7.13 14.62
C HIS A 209 -1.53 8.32 13.88
N ASP A 210 -0.87 9.23 14.61
CA ASP A 210 -0.19 10.39 14.03
C ASP A 210 1.06 10.00 13.23
N LYS A 211 1.80 9.00 13.72
CA LYS A 211 2.99 8.45 13.07
C LYS A 211 2.87 6.94 12.92
N PHE A 212 3.18 6.43 11.73
CA PHE A 212 3.00 5.01 11.40
C PHE A 212 3.97 4.53 10.32
N TYR A 213 4.16 3.22 10.23
CA TYR A 213 4.88 2.57 9.14
C TYR A 213 3.91 2.17 8.03
N VAL A 214 4.42 2.04 6.80
CA VAL A 214 3.62 1.61 5.66
C VAL A 214 4.30 0.46 4.92
N GLN A 215 3.59 -0.65 4.73
CA GLN A 215 4.01 -1.74 3.85
C GLN A 215 3.13 -1.76 2.61
N GLY A 216 3.72 -1.97 1.43
CA GLY A 216 3.00 -2.00 0.16
C GLY A 216 3.47 -3.10 -0.79
N ASN A 217 2.51 -3.69 -1.51
CA ASN A 217 2.73 -4.58 -2.66
C ASN A 217 1.88 -4.10 -3.87
N ASP A 218 2.35 -4.30 -5.10
CA ASP A 218 1.67 -3.87 -6.34
C ASP A 218 1.19 -2.40 -6.27
N TRP A 219 -0.12 -2.08 -6.37
CA TRP A 219 -0.63 -0.71 -6.16
C TRP A 219 -0.19 -0.09 -4.84
N GLY A 220 -0.06 -0.90 -3.79
CA GLY A 220 0.44 -0.48 -2.49
C GLY A 220 1.84 0.13 -2.54
N ILE A 221 2.69 -0.27 -3.50
CA ILE A 221 4.04 0.29 -3.70
C ILE A 221 3.96 1.71 -4.25
N PHE A 222 3.05 1.98 -5.20
CA PHE A 222 2.88 3.36 -5.68
C PHE A 222 2.31 4.25 -4.58
N ILE A 223 1.36 3.72 -3.80
CA ILE A 223 0.69 4.47 -2.74
C ILE A 223 1.65 4.76 -1.58
N ASN A 224 2.44 3.79 -1.12
CA ASN A 224 3.35 4.01 0.01
C ASN A 224 4.49 5.00 -0.34
N ASN A 225 5.04 4.92 -1.56
CA ASN A 225 6.06 5.84 -2.05
C ASN A 225 5.52 7.26 -2.18
N ILE A 226 4.31 7.42 -2.71
CA ILE A 226 3.66 8.74 -2.77
C ILE A 226 3.34 9.23 -1.36
N MET A 227 2.88 8.36 -0.47
CA MET A 227 2.54 8.73 0.91
C MET A 227 3.76 9.22 1.68
N SER A 228 4.91 8.55 1.56
CA SER A 228 6.15 8.98 2.23
C SER A 228 6.70 10.28 1.65
N ALA A 229 6.57 10.50 0.35
CA ALA A 229 7.00 11.74 -0.29
C ALA A 229 6.09 12.92 0.04
N VAL A 230 4.77 12.70 0.15
CA VAL A 230 3.78 13.77 0.34
C VAL A 230 3.51 14.07 1.81
N PHE A 231 3.61 13.07 2.69
CA PHE A 231 3.31 13.16 4.12
C PHE A 231 4.46 12.64 4.99
N PRO A 232 5.71 13.11 4.80
CA PRO A 232 6.88 12.61 5.54
C PRO A 232 6.77 12.81 7.07
N GLU A 233 5.94 13.75 7.53
CA GLU A 233 5.68 14.00 8.94
C GLU A 233 4.92 12.86 9.65
N HIS A 234 4.14 12.09 8.89
CA HIS A 234 3.30 10.99 9.39
C HIS A 234 3.91 9.60 9.11
N VAL A 235 4.80 9.47 8.13
CA VAL A 235 5.36 8.18 7.70
C VAL A 235 6.74 7.96 8.33
N LEU A 236 6.83 7.04 9.29
CA LEU A 236 8.09 6.68 9.98
C LEU A 236 9.03 5.85 9.11
N GLY A 237 8.49 5.11 8.16
CA GLY A 237 9.24 4.26 7.25
C GLY A 237 8.33 3.49 6.31
N ILE A 238 8.87 3.13 5.15
CA ILE A 238 8.17 2.33 4.15
C ILE A 238 8.89 1.01 3.92
N HIS A 239 8.12 -0.05 3.72
CA HIS A 239 8.60 -1.33 3.22
C HIS A 239 7.85 -1.67 1.93
N SER A 240 8.58 -1.83 0.83
CA SER A 240 8.00 -2.18 -0.47
C SER A 240 8.46 -3.56 -0.89
N SER A 241 7.53 -4.43 -1.29
CA SER A 241 7.86 -5.80 -1.71
C SER A 241 8.51 -5.86 -3.10
N ALA A 242 8.46 -4.78 -3.87
CA ALA A 242 9.20 -4.60 -5.11
C ALA A 242 9.57 -3.11 -5.27
N CYS A 243 10.55 -2.84 -6.13
CA CYS A 243 10.90 -1.49 -6.56
C CYS A 243 10.47 -1.33 -8.01
N VAL A 244 9.59 -0.36 -8.27
CA VAL A 244 9.17 0.01 -9.63
C VAL A 244 9.50 1.48 -9.85
N LEU A 245 10.47 1.73 -10.72
CA LEU A 245 10.86 3.07 -11.13
C LEU A 245 10.09 3.43 -12.39
N THR A 246 9.54 4.65 -12.43
CA THR A 246 8.70 5.13 -13.55
C THR A 246 9.27 6.40 -14.19
N ASP A 247 10.52 6.76 -13.88
CA ASP A 247 11.17 7.93 -14.47
C ASP A 247 11.73 7.62 -15.87
N LYS A 248 11.61 8.59 -16.78
CA LYS A 248 12.24 8.62 -18.11
C LYS A 248 13.78 8.59 -18.01
N ALA A 249 14.37 8.92 -16.86
CA ALA A 249 15.81 8.97 -16.67
C ALA A 249 16.54 7.63 -16.91
N GLU A 250 15.86 6.49 -16.79
CA GLU A 250 16.48 5.18 -17.04
C GLU A 250 16.81 4.91 -18.51
N ASN A 251 16.14 5.58 -19.46
CA ASN A 251 16.55 5.49 -20.87
C ASN A 251 17.95 6.07 -21.09
N TYR A 252 18.47 6.93 -20.21
CA TYR A 252 19.83 7.45 -20.34
C TYR A 252 20.84 6.63 -19.53
N PHE A 253 20.51 6.19 -18.31
CA PHE A 253 21.48 5.47 -17.48
C PHE A 253 21.78 4.04 -18.00
N PHE A 254 20.78 3.34 -18.56
CA PHE A 254 21.01 2.02 -19.16
C PHE A 254 21.87 2.10 -20.45
N PHE A 255 21.70 3.17 -21.24
CA PHE A 255 22.51 3.43 -22.43
C PHE A 255 23.98 3.75 -22.10
N PHE A 256 24.26 4.48 -21.02
CA PHE A 256 25.63 4.86 -20.68
C PHE A 256 26.45 3.75 -19.99
N VAL A 257 25.81 2.84 -19.25
CA VAL A 257 26.53 1.79 -18.50
C VAL A 257 26.66 0.49 -19.30
N PHE A 258 25.69 0.18 -20.17
CA PHE A 258 25.66 -1.09 -20.92
C PHE A 258 25.53 -0.92 -22.44
N GLY A 259 25.35 0.30 -22.94
CA GLY A 259 25.32 0.63 -24.38
C GLY A 259 26.70 1.03 -24.88
N GLY A 260 27.66 0.13 -24.76
CA GLY A 260 29.01 0.28 -25.29
C GLY A 260 29.51 -1.07 -25.79
N ASN A 261 28.96 -1.53 -26.91
CA ASN A 261 29.56 -2.45 -27.88
C ASN A 261 28.85 -2.27 -29.23
#